data_AF-A0A1M7GAU3-F1
#
_entry.id   AF-A0A1M7GAU3-F1
#
_cell.length_a   1.000
_cell.length_b   1.000
_cell.length_c   1.000
_cell.angle_alpha   90.00
_cell.angle_beta   90.00
_cell.angle_gamma   90.00
#
_symmetry.space_group_name_H-M   'P 1'
#
loop_
_entity.id
_entity.type
_entity.pdbx_description
1 polymer ?
#
loop_
_entity_poly.entity_id
_entity_poly.type
_entity_poly.pdbx_seq_one_letter_code
_entity_poly.pdbx_strand_id
1 'polypeptide(L)'
;MIIKKNLLFILSFFFVTAFSQQRKQPVNLLVKEDYTHSFTKTIFPLLWSGFQREEVVSYDLQNQNVAVSYVQQKTKKIKTVLTLYIYPKKEIDNQLLRDEFYSYQYAINQNSNKGVDLKPSFGSISNENLKVNYIYSIFNNTLGQRDFFKGVKYVDKKSLLSIYECGGWGFKIRVSSDDMTEDQLKGLKEKAENYFGILNIASIKPLPIQGVPNTVLSPSIKRDSMMVNATIAASEAKIEWIKNHLDKKELLTGFSDMQIDSEVYATEKMIEFYKANQKNWKLHGDTQKYFSEMIRIAENGKIKDHIYEKFHKIINYPEGEAQQGNYTQFKIDKDVSEDTNEIFYKIFYKLD
;
A
#
# COMPACT_ATOMS: atom_id res chain seq x y z
N MET A 1 -3.71 44.07 -34.58
CA MET A 1 -4.20 43.85 -33.20
C MET A 1 -4.52 42.37 -32.95
N ILE A 2 -3.57 41.45 -33.21
CA ILE A 2 -3.79 39.98 -33.12
C ILE A 2 -2.83 39.32 -32.10
N ILE A 3 -1.73 39.99 -31.76
CA ILE A 3 -0.69 39.48 -30.85
C ILE A 3 -1.16 39.44 -29.38
N LYS A 4 -2.14 40.27 -28.98
CA LYS A 4 -2.64 40.30 -27.58
C LYS A 4 -3.57 39.14 -27.22
N LYS A 5 -4.22 38.46 -28.17
CA LYS A 5 -5.16 37.36 -27.89
C LYS A 5 -4.45 36.01 -27.67
N ASN A 6 -3.33 35.76 -28.34
CA ASN A 6 -2.58 34.50 -28.19
C ASN A 6 -1.70 34.48 -26.93
N LEU A 7 -1.27 35.63 -26.41
CA LEU A 7 -0.49 35.71 -25.18
C LEU A 7 -1.33 35.27 -23.95
N LEU A 8 -2.64 35.55 -23.97
CA LEU A 8 -3.56 35.15 -22.90
C LEU A 8 -3.75 33.63 -22.84
N PHE A 9 -3.78 32.97 -24.00
CA PHE A 9 -3.87 31.51 -24.10
C PHE A 9 -2.58 30.79 -23.66
N ILE A 10 -1.42 31.39 -23.94
CA ILE A 10 -0.13 30.85 -23.50
C ILE A 10 0.03 31.04 -21.98
N LEU A 11 -0.40 32.17 -21.41
CA LEU A 11 -0.42 32.37 -19.96
C LEU A 11 -1.39 31.41 -19.25
N SER A 12 -2.55 31.11 -19.84
CA SER A 12 -3.46 30.11 -19.26
C SER A 12 -2.87 28.70 -19.27
N PHE A 13 -2.09 28.32 -20.30
CA PHE A 13 -1.46 27.00 -20.35
C PHE A 13 -0.34 26.81 -19.32
N PHE A 14 0.42 27.86 -18.99
CA PHE A 14 1.45 27.80 -17.95
C PHE A 14 0.86 27.66 -16.53
N PHE A 15 -0.35 28.19 -16.28
CA PHE A 15 -1.02 28.04 -14.99
C PHE A 15 -1.54 26.61 -14.73
N VAL A 16 -1.81 25.82 -15.78
CA VAL A 16 -2.29 24.43 -15.62
C VAL A 16 -1.13 23.45 -15.32
N THR A 17 0.11 23.78 -15.70
CA THR A 17 1.29 22.93 -15.39
C THR A 17 1.86 23.09 -13.98
N ALA A 18 1.26 23.96 -13.15
CA ALA A 18 1.63 24.13 -11.75
C ALA A 18 0.93 23.14 -10.79
N PHE A 19 0.00 22.33 -11.31
CA PHE A 19 -0.66 21.30 -10.53
C PHE A 19 0.28 20.08 -10.37
N SER A 20 0.78 19.89 -9.14
CA SER A 20 1.61 18.75 -8.71
C SER A 20 3.09 18.74 -9.14
N GLN A 21 3.80 19.87 -9.10
CA GLN A 21 5.27 19.82 -9.13
C GLN A 21 5.82 19.35 -7.77
N GLN A 22 6.43 18.16 -7.76
CA GLN A 22 7.20 17.67 -6.62
C GLN A 22 8.39 18.61 -6.35
N ARG A 23 8.73 18.79 -5.08
CA ARG A 23 9.95 19.53 -4.74
C ARG A 23 11.16 18.68 -5.16
N LYS A 24 12.22 19.33 -5.64
CA LYS A 24 13.51 18.65 -5.88
C LYS A 24 14.08 18.03 -4.59
N GLN A 25 13.81 18.66 -3.45
CA GLN A 25 14.16 18.18 -2.12
C GLN A 25 13.06 18.55 -1.12
N PRO A 26 12.84 17.73 -0.08
CA PRO A 26 11.88 18.05 0.98
C PRO A 26 12.26 19.35 1.72
N VAL A 27 11.26 20.13 2.14
CA VAL A 27 11.47 21.41 2.84
C VAL A 27 10.80 21.35 4.22
N ASN A 28 11.56 21.67 5.27
CA ASN A 28 11.01 21.87 6.61
C ASN A 28 10.25 23.21 6.65
N LEU A 29 8.95 23.15 6.92
CA LEU A 29 8.09 24.30 7.10
C LEU A 29 8.36 24.90 8.49
N LEU A 30 8.76 26.17 8.53
CA LEU A 30 9.07 26.89 9.77
C LEU A 30 7.79 27.27 10.52
N VAL A 31 7.08 26.29 11.08
CA VAL A 31 5.80 26.48 11.78
C VAL A 31 6.04 26.45 13.29
N LYS A 32 5.78 27.57 13.98
CA LYS A 32 5.99 27.70 15.43
C LYS A 32 4.75 27.37 16.28
N GLU A 33 3.56 27.45 15.69
CA GLU A 33 2.27 27.19 16.35
C GLU A 33 1.70 25.84 15.90
N ASP A 34 0.42 25.58 16.11
CA ASP A 34 -0.24 24.41 15.54
C ASP A 34 -0.18 24.45 14.00
N TYR A 35 0.11 23.30 13.38
CA TYR A 35 0.13 23.18 11.94
C TYR A 35 -1.20 22.61 11.44
N THR A 36 -1.93 23.33 10.61
CA THR A 36 -3.13 22.81 9.96
C THR A 36 -2.81 22.41 8.53
N HIS A 37 -2.99 21.13 8.18
CA HIS A 37 -2.90 20.69 6.80
C HIS A 37 -4.11 21.22 6.02
N SER A 38 -3.87 22.15 5.10
CA SER A 38 -4.92 22.97 4.48
C SER A 38 -5.95 22.17 3.67
N PHE A 39 -5.57 21.00 3.15
CA PHE A 39 -6.42 20.15 2.32
C PHE A 39 -7.27 19.20 3.15
N THR A 40 -6.67 18.55 4.16
CA THR A 40 -7.42 17.60 4.99
C THR A 40 -8.05 18.23 6.24
N LYS A 41 -7.72 19.51 6.50
CA LYS A 41 -8.06 20.23 7.74
C LYS A 41 -7.57 19.57 9.02
N THR A 42 -6.68 18.58 8.91
CA THR A 42 -6.07 17.91 10.06
C THR A 42 -5.17 18.90 10.80
N ILE A 43 -5.42 19.07 12.09
CA ILE A 43 -4.63 19.93 12.97
C ILE A 43 -3.57 19.08 13.66
N PHE A 44 -2.32 19.52 13.54
CA PHE A 44 -1.15 18.95 14.17
C PHE A 44 -0.66 19.92 15.24
N PRO A 45 -1.06 19.73 16.51
CA PRO A 45 -0.74 20.68 17.55
C PRO A 45 0.76 20.67 17.89
N LEU A 46 1.24 21.74 18.50
CA LEU A 46 2.63 21.84 18.95
C LEU A 46 2.98 20.78 20.00
N LEU A 47 2.04 20.46 20.90
CA LEU A 47 2.18 19.40 21.92
C LEU A 47 1.00 18.44 21.81
N TRP A 48 1.28 17.15 21.66
CA TRP A 48 0.27 16.11 21.58
C TRP A 48 0.64 14.90 22.42
N SER A 49 -0.21 14.54 23.39
CA SER A 49 -0.01 13.31 24.20
C SER A 49 1.38 13.20 24.86
N GLY A 50 1.97 14.33 25.25
CA GLY A 50 3.34 14.36 25.82
C GLY A 50 4.46 14.21 24.79
N PHE A 51 4.15 14.32 23.50
CA PHE A 51 5.12 14.48 22.42
C PHE A 51 5.15 15.93 21.94
N GLN A 52 6.35 16.46 21.76
CA GLN A 52 6.59 17.78 21.18
C GLN A 52 6.73 17.66 19.66
N ARG A 53 6.00 18.47 18.89
CA ARG A 53 6.19 18.56 17.43
C ARG A 53 7.56 19.19 17.15
N GLU A 54 8.42 18.49 16.40
CA GLU A 54 9.75 18.98 16.05
C GLU A 54 9.82 19.55 14.63
N GLU A 55 9.15 18.90 13.67
CA GLU A 55 9.26 19.27 12.27
C GLU A 55 7.96 19.01 11.51
N VAL A 56 7.75 19.82 10.47
CA VAL A 56 6.76 19.57 9.43
C VAL A 56 7.49 19.66 8.10
N VAL A 57 7.68 18.52 7.46
CA VAL A 57 8.40 18.41 6.19
C VAL A 57 7.39 18.31 5.06
N SER A 58 7.52 19.18 4.07
CA SER A 58 6.72 19.17 2.85
C SER A 58 7.52 18.61 1.67
N TYR A 59 6.90 17.74 0.87
CA TYR A 59 7.51 17.08 -0.28
C TYR A 59 7.07 17.66 -1.64
N ASP A 60 6.04 18.50 -1.65
CA ASP A 60 5.50 19.15 -2.85
C ASP A 60 5.31 20.66 -2.62
N LEU A 61 5.25 21.42 -3.71
CA LEU A 61 5.14 22.89 -3.60
C LEU A 61 3.84 23.36 -2.95
N GLN A 62 2.78 22.56 -3.04
CA GLN A 62 1.45 22.90 -2.52
C GLN A 62 1.27 22.45 -1.06
N ASN A 63 2.23 21.71 -0.50
CA ASN A 63 2.21 21.14 0.84
C ASN A 63 1.02 20.18 1.05
N GLN A 64 0.65 19.42 0.01
CA GLN A 64 -0.33 18.34 0.10
C GLN A 64 0.27 17.04 0.66
N ASN A 65 1.57 16.83 0.40
CA ASN A 65 2.37 15.72 0.86
C ASN A 65 3.28 16.23 1.98
N VAL A 66 2.88 15.90 3.21
CA VAL A 66 3.57 16.33 4.42
C VAL A 66 3.88 15.17 5.34
N ALA A 67 5.02 15.26 6.02
CA ALA A 67 5.36 14.46 7.19
C ALA A 67 5.45 15.37 8.41
N VAL A 68 4.80 14.99 9.50
CA VAL A 68 4.85 15.70 10.78
C VAL A 68 5.49 14.79 11.82
N SER A 69 6.63 15.20 12.37
CA SER A 69 7.34 14.41 13.39
C SER A 69 7.15 15.01 14.78
N TYR A 70 6.85 14.13 15.71
CA TYR A 70 6.65 14.34 17.13
C TYR A 70 7.70 13.55 17.90
N VAL A 71 8.33 14.19 18.88
CA VAL A 71 9.35 13.55 19.71
C VAL A 71 8.95 13.60 21.17
N GLN A 72 9.07 12.45 21.82
CA GLN A 72 9.03 12.31 23.26
C GLN A 72 10.40 11.86 23.74
N GLN A 73 11.08 12.72 24.49
CA GLN A 73 12.39 12.45 25.03
C GLN A 73 12.30 12.27 26.55
N LYS A 74 12.50 11.03 27.04
CA LYS A 74 12.51 10.73 28.48
C LYS A 74 13.86 11.05 29.11
N THR A 75 14.93 10.78 28.37
CA THR A 75 16.32 11.10 28.76
C THR A 75 17.12 11.51 27.53
N LYS A 76 18.36 11.98 27.71
CA LYS A 76 19.26 12.29 26.58
C LYS A 76 19.46 11.12 25.60
N LYS A 77 19.25 9.87 26.04
CA LYS A 77 19.48 8.66 25.24
C LYS A 77 18.19 7.92 24.84
N ILE A 78 17.09 8.15 25.54
CA ILE A 78 15.81 7.45 25.33
C ILE A 78 14.83 8.40 24.67
N LYS A 79 14.55 8.13 23.39
CA LYS A 79 13.61 8.90 22.58
C LYS A 79 12.62 7.98 21.87
N THR A 80 11.40 8.48 21.74
CA THR A 80 10.40 7.95 20.81
C THR A 80 10.08 9.03 19.79
N VAL A 81 10.14 8.66 18.51
CA VAL A 81 9.78 9.52 17.38
C VAL A 81 8.53 8.94 16.74
N LEU A 82 7.48 9.75 16.66
CA LEU A 82 6.25 9.48 15.92
C LEU A 82 6.23 10.38 14.69
N THR A 83 6.15 9.79 13.49
CA THR A 83 5.99 10.54 12.24
C THR A 83 4.68 10.16 11.57
N LEU A 84 3.88 11.18 11.27
CA LEU A 84 2.60 11.07 10.61
C LEU A 84 2.73 11.60 9.19
N TYR A 85 2.27 10.85 8.20
CA TYR A 85 2.32 11.26 6.80
C TYR A 85 0.90 11.45 6.28
N ILE A 86 0.68 12.54 5.55
CA ILE A 86 -0.51 12.77 4.73
C ILE A 86 -0.04 13.10 3.33
N TYR A 87 -0.56 12.42 2.32
CA TYR A 87 -0.18 12.63 0.92
C TYR A 87 -1.32 12.35 -0.05
N PRO A 88 -1.45 13.11 -1.14
CA PRO A 88 -2.51 12.92 -2.10
C PRO A 88 -2.25 11.68 -2.96
N LYS A 89 -3.33 11.06 -3.44
CA LYS A 89 -3.32 9.97 -4.40
C LYS A 89 -3.95 10.41 -5.70
N LYS A 90 -3.36 9.98 -6.82
CA LYS A 90 -3.87 10.19 -8.18
C LYS A 90 -4.67 8.99 -8.68
N GLU A 91 -4.34 7.83 -8.16
CA GLU A 91 -5.04 6.57 -8.40
C GLU A 91 -4.98 5.72 -7.14
N ILE A 92 -5.98 4.86 -6.99
CA ILE A 92 -6.05 3.83 -5.96
C ILE A 92 -6.24 2.51 -6.68
N ASP A 93 -5.30 1.60 -6.51
CA ASP A 93 -5.36 0.25 -7.03
C ASP A 93 -5.53 -0.77 -5.90
N ASN A 94 -6.04 -1.95 -6.24
CA ASN A 94 -6.32 -3.02 -5.28
C ASN A 94 -5.09 -3.51 -4.49
N GLN A 95 -3.88 -3.26 -5.00
CA GLN A 95 -2.61 -3.74 -4.44
C GLN A 95 -1.90 -2.67 -3.59
N LEU A 96 -2.45 -1.46 -3.52
CA LEU A 96 -1.79 -0.28 -2.98
C LEU A 96 -1.20 -0.50 -1.57
N LEU A 97 -2.00 -1.03 -0.64
CA LEU A 97 -1.55 -1.27 0.73
C LEU A 97 -0.41 -2.28 0.80
N ARG A 98 -0.48 -3.34 -0.01
CA ARG A 98 0.59 -4.34 -0.11
C ARG A 98 1.86 -3.72 -0.65
N ASP A 99 1.76 -2.99 -1.75
CA ASP A 99 2.91 -2.40 -2.44
C ASP A 99 3.63 -1.39 -1.54
N GLU A 100 2.88 -0.57 -0.79
CA GLU A 100 3.47 0.38 0.17
C GLU A 100 4.12 -0.32 1.36
N PHE A 101 3.49 -1.38 1.89
CA PHE A 101 4.06 -2.16 3.00
C PHE A 101 5.33 -2.88 2.57
N TYR A 102 5.31 -3.54 1.41
CA TYR A 102 6.47 -4.21 0.82
C TYR A 102 7.61 -3.23 0.54
N SER A 103 7.30 -2.07 -0.06
CA SER A 103 8.28 -1.02 -0.31
C SER A 103 8.96 -0.52 0.97
N TYR A 104 8.19 -0.43 2.07
CA TYR A 104 8.77 -0.09 3.36
C TYR A 104 9.62 -1.21 3.94
N GLN A 105 9.19 -2.48 3.83
CA GLN A 105 10.00 -3.64 4.24
C GLN A 105 11.33 -3.69 3.47
N TYR A 106 11.32 -3.40 2.18
CA TYR A 106 12.54 -3.28 1.40
C TYR A 106 13.43 -2.14 1.93
N ALA A 107 12.87 -0.93 2.08
CA ALA A 107 13.62 0.23 2.55
C ALA A 107 14.20 0.04 3.96
N ILE A 108 13.47 -0.58 4.89
CA ILE A 108 13.96 -0.79 6.26
C ILE A 108 15.10 -1.81 6.30
N ASN A 109 15.05 -2.85 5.46
CA ASN A 109 16.13 -3.84 5.34
C ASN A 109 17.40 -3.23 4.75
N GLN A 110 17.31 -2.23 3.88
CA GLN A 110 18.48 -1.49 3.38
C GLN A 110 19.11 -0.57 4.43
N ASN A 111 18.34 -0.13 5.43
CA ASN A 111 18.79 0.83 6.46
C ASN A 111 19.08 0.18 7.83
N SER A 112 18.86 -1.14 7.94
CA SER A 112 19.11 -1.93 9.13
C SER A 112 20.35 -2.80 8.92
N ASN A 113 21.15 -3.02 9.96
CA ASN A 113 22.29 -3.95 9.89
C ASN A 113 21.88 -5.42 10.18
N LYS A 114 20.61 -5.65 10.49
CA LYS A 114 19.99 -6.98 10.66
C LYS A 114 18.80 -7.10 9.72
N GLY A 115 18.56 -8.31 9.21
CA GLY A 115 17.33 -8.62 8.49
C GLY A 115 16.11 -8.33 9.36
N VAL A 116 15.16 -7.59 8.81
CA VAL A 116 13.91 -7.21 9.46
C VAL A 116 12.76 -7.91 8.73
N ASP A 117 12.14 -8.86 9.42
CA ASP A 117 10.93 -9.52 8.94
C ASP A 117 9.70 -8.76 9.44
N LEU A 118 8.97 -8.12 8.53
CA LEU A 118 7.76 -7.38 8.86
C LEU A 118 6.57 -8.32 8.73
N LYS A 119 6.03 -8.75 9.88
CA LYS A 119 4.80 -9.55 9.91
C LYS A 119 3.59 -8.63 9.78
N PRO A 120 2.81 -8.72 8.69
CA PRO A 120 1.66 -7.84 8.50
C PRO A 120 0.53 -8.23 9.44
N SER A 121 -0.17 -7.22 9.93
CA SER A 121 -1.43 -7.34 10.64
C SER A 121 -2.45 -6.44 9.95
N PHE A 122 -3.64 -6.97 9.74
CA PHE A 122 -4.70 -6.33 8.96
C PHE A 122 -5.81 -5.85 9.88
N GLY A 123 -6.42 -4.72 9.56
CA GLY A 123 -7.58 -4.23 10.31
C GLY A 123 -8.36 -3.18 9.55
N SER A 124 -9.42 -2.70 10.18
CA SER A 124 -10.24 -1.61 9.64
C SER A 124 -10.75 -0.70 10.74
N ILE A 125 -10.99 0.56 10.40
CA ILE A 125 -11.67 1.55 11.24
C ILE A 125 -12.96 1.93 10.51
N SER A 126 -14.09 1.93 11.18
CA SER A 126 -15.40 2.13 10.54
C SER A 126 -16.31 3.05 11.34
N ASN A 127 -17.20 3.75 10.64
CA ASN A 127 -18.34 4.47 11.20
C ASN A 127 -19.62 4.25 10.37
N GLU A 128 -20.62 5.09 10.57
CA GLU A 128 -21.89 5.01 9.84
C GLU A 128 -21.75 5.20 8.33
N ASN A 129 -20.69 5.86 7.85
CA ASN A 129 -20.55 6.30 6.46
C ASN A 129 -19.36 5.68 5.70
N LEU A 130 -18.27 5.38 6.40
CA LEU A 130 -16.99 4.97 5.80
C LEU A 130 -16.34 3.85 6.59
N LYS A 131 -15.53 3.05 5.89
CA LYS A 131 -14.69 1.99 6.49
C LYS A 131 -13.31 2.03 5.84
N VAL A 132 -12.30 2.44 6.60
CA VAL A 132 -10.91 2.53 6.15
C VAL A 132 -10.17 1.26 6.53
N ASN A 133 -9.62 0.57 5.54
CA ASN A 133 -8.72 -0.55 5.77
C ASN A 133 -7.30 -0.09 6.04
N TYR A 134 -6.55 -0.88 6.82
CA TYR A 134 -5.15 -0.63 7.09
C TYR A 134 -4.35 -1.92 7.23
N ILE A 135 -3.05 -1.78 6.97
CA ILE A 135 -2.03 -2.77 7.25
C ILE A 135 -1.00 -2.18 8.21
N TYR A 136 -0.61 -2.93 9.23
CA TYR A 136 0.35 -2.48 10.21
C TYR A 136 1.30 -3.59 10.66
N SER A 137 2.42 -3.22 11.27
CA SER A 137 3.36 -4.15 11.88
C SER A 137 4.11 -3.47 13.01
N ILE A 138 4.36 -4.23 14.07
CA ILE A 138 5.27 -3.86 15.15
C ILE A 138 6.44 -4.83 15.12
N PHE A 139 7.65 -4.30 15.09
CA PHE A 139 8.85 -5.10 14.84
C PHE A 139 10.09 -4.49 15.50
N ASN A 140 11.08 -5.35 15.71
CA ASN A 140 12.40 -4.93 16.16
C ASN A 140 13.28 -4.65 14.94
N ASN A 141 14.08 -3.60 14.97
CA ASN A 141 15.11 -3.35 13.97
C ASN A 141 16.36 -2.74 14.62
N THR A 142 17.39 -2.54 13.82
CA THR A 142 18.60 -1.84 14.28
C THR A 142 18.97 -0.76 13.27
N LEU A 143 18.54 0.47 13.54
CA LEU A 143 18.67 1.59 12.61
C LEU A 143 20.04 2.27 12.70
N GLY A 144 20.62 2.55 11.53
CA GLY A 144 21.80 3.38 11.41
C GLY A 144 21.51 4.84 11.79
N GLN A 145 22.30 5.39 12.70
CA GLN A 145 22.29 6.80 13.08
C GLN A 145 23.68 7.38 12.83
N ARG A 146 23.77 8.65 12.42
CA ARG A 146 25.07 9.31 12.25
C ARG A 146 25.82 9.34 13.58
N ASP A 147 27.06 8.86 13.55
CA ASP A 147 27.96 8.89 14.70
C ASP A 147 29.18 9.72 14.31
N PHE A 148 29.48 10.75 15.11
CA PHE A 148 30.54 11.71 14.82
C PHE A 148 31.93 11.05 14.69
N PHE A 149 32.16 9.93 15.38
CA PHE A 149 33.45 9.23 15.40
C PHE A 149 33.46 7.98 14.51
N LYS A 150 32.32 7.31 14.35
CA LYS A 150 32.22 6.00 13.67
C LYS A 150 31.49 6.04 12.32
N GLY A 151 31.10 7.21 11.84
CA GLY A 151 30.32 7.41 10.62
C GLY A 151 28.84 7.03 10.82
N VAL A 152 28.57 5.76 11.12
CA VAL A 152 27.23 5.25 11.42
C VAL A 152 27.28 4.33 12.64
N LYS A 153 26.45 4.62 13.64
CA LYS A 153 26.17 3.75 14.78
C LYS A 153 24.79 3.16 14.64
N TYR A 154 24.71 1.85 14.74
CA TYR A 154 23.47 1.11 14.72
C TYR A 154 22.88 1.01 16.13
N VAL A 155 21.59 1.30 16.26
CA VAL A 155 20.87 1.31 17.54
C VAL A 155 19.61 0.46 17.40
N ASP A 156 19.43 -0.49 18.32
CA ASP A 156 18.22 -1.31 18.36
C ASP A 156 17.00 -0.44 18.69
N LYS A 157 15.90 -0.64 17.97
CA LYS A 157 14.63 0.06 18.17
C LYS A 157 13.45 -0.88 18.10
N LYS A 158 12.42 -0.57 18.88
CA LYS A 158 11.06 -1.05 18.66
C LYS A 158 10.38 -0.08 17.69
N SER A 159 9.85 -0.60 16.58
CA SER A 159 9.24 0.24 15.54
C SER A 159 7.82 -0.20 15.23
N LEU A 160 7.00 0.76 14.80
CA LEU A 160 5.65 0.54 14.29
C LEU A 160 5.53 1.18 12.90
N LEU A 161 4.91 0.46 11.98
CA LEU A 161 4.39 0.98 10.72
C LEU A 161 2.89 0.74 10.69
N SER A 162 2.10 1.73 10.30
CA SER A 162 0.69 1.56 9.95
C SER A 162 0.35 2.39 8.72
N ILE A 163 -0.26 1.78 7.70
CA ILE A 163 -0.59 2.40 6.42
C ILE A 163 -2.09 2.24 6.20
N TYR A 164 -2.77 3.33 5.83
CA TYR A 164 -4.22 3.41 5.73
C TYR A 164 -4.65 3.80 4.31
N GLU A 165 -5.70 3.15 3.83
CA GLU A 165 -6.33 3.44 2.54
C GLU A 165 -7.44 4.47 2.75
N CYS A 166 -7.13 5.77 2.61
CA CYS A 166 -8.03 6.88 2.97
C CYS A 166 -8.61 7.59 1.73
N GLY A 167 -9.10 6.82 0.77
CA GLY A 167 -9.62 7.34 -0.48
C GLY A 167 -8.53 8.00 -1.30
N GLY A 168 -8.78 9.24 -1.73
CA GLY A 168 -7.80 10.06 -2.45
C GLY A 168 -6.66 10.61 -1.61
N TRP A 169 -6.56 10.19 -0.34
CA TRP A 169 -5.45 10.49 0.55
C TRP A 169 -4.80 9.18 1.02
N GLY A 170 -3.47 9.21 1.16
CA GLY A 170 -2.73 8.24 1.95
C GLY A 170 -2.48 8.81 3.35
N PHE A 171 -2.69 7.98 4.37
CA PHE A 171 -2.24 8.26 5.73
C PHE A 171 -1.30 7.16 6.19
N LYS A 172 -0.22 7.53 6.87
CA LYS A 172 0.74 6.57 7.41
C LYS A 172 1.30 7.02 8.74
N ILE A 173 1.38 6.10 9.69
CA ILE A 173 2.00 6.26 10.99
C ILE A 173 3.32 5.49 10.99
N ARG A 174 4.39 6.14 11.41
CA ARG A 174 5.66 5.48 11.74
C ARG A 174 6.06 5.84 13.15
N VAL A 175 6.47 4.85 13.92
CA VAL A 175 7.06 5.07 15.24
C VAL A 175 8.41 4.37 15.32
N SER A 176 9.39 5.02 15.92
CA SER A 176 10.65 4.42 16.33
C SER A 176 10.90 4.77 17.79
N SER A 177 11.07 3.77 18.64
CA SER A 177 11.22 3.92 20.09
C SER A 177 12.44 3.17 20.61
N ASP A 178 13.10 3.78 21.59
CA ASP A 178 14.16 3.14 22.37
C ASP A 178 13.63 2.20 23.47
N ASP A 179 12.41 2.42 23.97
CA ASP A 179 11.97 1.80 25.23
C ASP A 179 10.48 1.41 25.28
N MET A 180 9.68 1.69 24.25
CA MET A 180 8.28 1.27 24.23
C MET A 180 8.10 -0.22 23.97
N THR A 181 7.15 -0.84 24.67
CA THR A 181 6.69 -2.20 24.43
C THR A 181 5.73 -2.28 23.23
N GLU A 182 5.39 -3.49 22.79
CA GLU A 182 4.41 -3.70 21.70
C GLU A 182 3.04 -3.11 22.05
N ASP A 183 2.55 -3.35 23.27
CA ASP A 183 1.27 -2.82 23.74
C ASP A 183 1.26 -1.29 23.79
N GLN A 184 2.37 -0.68 24.20
CA GLN A 184 2.50 0.78 24.22
C GLN A 184 2.49 1.38 22.80
N LEU A 185 3.15 0.74 21.84
CA LEU A 185 3.12 1.16 20.44
C LEU A 185 1.73 0.99 19.83
N LYS A 186 1.05 -0.13 20.14
CA LYS A 186 -0.33 -0.36 19.70
C LYS A 186 -1.29 0.69 20.26
N GLY A 187 -1.20 0.98 21.57
CA GLY A 187 -1.99 2.04 22.20
C GLY A 187 -1.70 3.44 21.64
N LEU A 188 -0.43 3.73 21.29
CA LEU A 188 -0.05 4.98 20.63
C LEU A 188 -0.67 5.10 19.23
N LYS A 189 -0.66 4.01 18.44
CA LYS A 189 -1.33 3.94 17.13
C LYS A 189 -2.82 4.24 17.28
N GLU A 190 -3.53 3.54 18.17
CA GLU A 190 -4.97 3.75 18.39
C GLU A 190 -5.30 5.18 18.83
N LYS A 191 -4.45 5.76 19.68
CA LYS A 191 -4.60 7.17 20.10
C LYS A 191 -4.40 8.14 18.94
N ALA A 192 -3.40 7.90 18.08
CA ALA A 192 -3.15 8.71 16.90
C ALA A 192 -4.30 8.60 15.88
N GLU A 193 -4.79 7.39 15.62
CA GLU A 193 -5.93 7.15 14.72
C GLU A 193 -7.15 7.99 15.11
N ASN A 194 -7.50 7.95 16.40
CA ASN A 194 -8.66 8.67 16.93
C ASN A 194 -8.46 10.18 16.91
N TYR A 195 -7.30 10.67 17.35
CA TYR A 195 -7.07 12.12 17.44
C TYR A 195 -6.95 12.79 16.08
N PHE A 196 -6.16 12.23 15.16
CA PHE A 196 -5.94 12.82 13.84
C PHE A 196 -7.10 12.54 12.86
N GLY A 197 -8.05 11.69 13.27
CA GLY A 197 -9.32 11.51 12.58
C GLY A 197 -9.17 10.87 11.20
N ILE A 198 -8.68 9.63 11.15
CA ILE A 198 -8.46 8.90 9.87
C ILE A 198 -9.72 8.88 9.00
N LEU A 199 -10.89 8.65 9.60
CA LEU A 199 -12.17 8.65 8.89
C LEU A 199 -12.53 10.04 8.33
N ASN A 200 -12.12 11.11 9.00
CA ASN A 200 -12.33 12.48 8.51
C ASN A 200 -11.41 12.78 7.33
N ILE A 201 -10.19 12.25 7.32
CA ILE A 201 -9.28 12.38 6.17
C ILE A 201 -9.86 11.64 4.96
N ALA A 202 -10.34 10.42 5.18
CA ALA A 202 -10.91 9.59 4.12
C ALA A 202 -12.20 10.17 3.49
N SER A 203 -12.99 10.92 4.26
CA SER A 203 -14.25 11.51 3.76
C SER A 203 -14.05 12.67 2.78
N ILE A 204 -12.84 13.24 2.69
CA ILE A 204 -12.57 14.46 1.92
C ILE A 204 -12.53 14.18 0.41
N LYS A 205 -12.00 13.01 0.03
CA LYS A 205 -11.90 12.61 -1.37
C LYS A 205 -12.21 11.12 -1.52
N PRO A 206 -13.49 10.69 -1.40
CA PRO A 206 -13.85 9.30 -1.58
C PRO A 206 -13.66 8.84 -3.04
N LEU A 207 -13.59 7.52 -3.25
CA LEU A 207 -13.47 6.91 -4.58
C LEU A 207 -14.76 7.08 -5.40
N PRO A 208 -14.66 7.24 -6.73
CA PRO A 208 -15.80 7.35 -7.64
C PRO A 208 -16.41 5.97 -7.95
N ILE A 209 -16.95 5.28 -6.94
CA ILE A 209 -17.45 3.89 -7.01
C ILE A 209 -18.65 3.64 -7.94
N GLN A 210 -19.18 4.69 -8.57
CA GLN A 210 -20.21 4.56 -9.61
C GLN A 210 -19.63 4.11 -10.96
N GLY A 211 -18.34 4.38 -11.20
CA GLY A 211 -17.63 3.87 -12.37
C GLY A 211 -17.20 2.42 -12.17
N VAL A 212 -16.93 1.73 -13.28
CA VAL A 212 -16.20 0.46 -13.25
C VAL A 212 -14.71 0.80 -13.11
N PRO A 213 -13.95 0.14 -12.22
CA PRO A 213 -12.52 0.35 -12.13
C PRO A 213 -11.85 -0.01 -13.46
N ASN A 214 -10.76 0.67 -13.77
CA ASN A 214 -9.97 0.41 -14.96
C ASN A 214 -9.03 -0.77 -14.69
N THR A 215 -8.67 -1.53 -15.71
CA THR A 215 -7.68 -2.62 -15.60
C THR A 215 -6.40 -2.23 -16.34
N VAL A 216 -5.25 -2.34 -15.65
CA VAL A 216 -3.93 -2.33 -16.29
C VAL A 216 -3.47 -3.77 -16.42
N LEU A 217 -3.03 -4.15 -17.62
CA LEU A 217 -2.49 -5.47 -17.92
C LEU A 217 -0.96 -5.42 -18.00
N SER A 218 -0.29 -6.43 -17.43
CA SER A 218 1.17 -6.57 -17.53
C SER A 218 1.61 -6.76 -18.98
N PRO A 219 2.73 -6.17 -19.43
CA PRO A 219 3.24 -6.43 -20.77
C PRO A 219 3.51 -7.91 -21.08
N SER A 220 3.83 -8.72 -20.07
CA SER A 220 4.18 -10.14 -20.21
C SER A 220 3.07 -11.02 -20.75
N ILE A 221 1.79 -10.64 -20.54
CA ILE A 221 0.67 -11.43 -21.04
C ILE A 221 0.45 -11.28 -22.55
N LYS A 222 1.08 -10.29 -23.20
CA LYS A 222 0.91 -10.01 -24.63
C LYS A 222 1.57 -11.05 -25.56
N ARG A 223 2.07 -12.15 -25.01
CA ARG A 223 2.68 -13.26 -25.74
C ARG A 223 1.71 -14.02 -26.64
N ASP A 224 0.46 -14.18 -26.22
CA ASP A 224 -0.61 -14.76 -27.03
C ASP A 224 -2.01 -14.32 -26.57
N SER A 225 -3.01 -14.58 -27.41
CA SER A 225 -4.40 -14.24 -27.11
C SER A 225 -4.97 -15.01 -25.93
N MET A 226 -4.47 -16.21 -25.61
CA MET A 226 -4.94 -16.98 -24.47
C MET A 226 -4.63 -16.30 -23.16
N MET A 227 -3.37 -15.95 -22.96
CA MET A 227 -2.93 -15.30 -21.74
C MET A 227 -3.67 -13.97 -21.55
N VAL A 228 -3.77 -13.15 -22.61
CA VAL A 228 -4.49 -11.86 -22.55
C VAL A 228 -5.94 -12.04 -22.08
N ASN A 229 -6.73 -12.87 -22.76
CA ASN A 229 -8.15 -12.96 -22.46
C ASN A 229 -8.45 -13.72 -21.16
N ALA A 230 -7.63 -14.72 -20.80
CA ALA A 230 -7.76 -15.37 -19.49
C ALA A 230 -7.48 -14.38 -18.36
N THR A 231 -6.47 -13.52 -18.50
CA THR A 231 -6.21 -12.44 -17.54
C THR A 231 -7.34 -11.40 -17.50
N ILE A 232 -7.93 -11.05 -18.65
CA ILE A 232 -9.10 -10.16 -18.69
C ILE A 232 -10.27 -10.79 -17.91
N ALA A 233 -10.58 -12.07 -18.18
CA ALA A 233 -11.63 -12.81 -17.48
C ALA A 233 -11.38 -12.85 -15.95
N ALA A 234 -10.13 -13.05 -15.52
CA ALA A 234 -9.75 -12.98 -14.12
C ALA A 234 -10.00 -11.58 -13.52
N SER A 235 -9.63 -10.52 -14.24
CA SER A 235 -9.81 -9.14 -13.78
C SER A 235 -11.29 -8.76 -13.68
N GLU A 236 -12.12 -9.14 -14.66
CA GLU A 236 -13.56 -8.90 -14.66
C GLU A 236 -14.25 -9.65 -13.52
N ALA A 237 -13.88 -10.92 -13.32
CA ALA A 237 -14.33 -11.73 -12.19
C ALA A 237 -13.98 -11.09 -10.84
N LYS A 238 -12.77 -10.52 -10.71
CA LYS A 238 -12.38 -9.84 -9.48
C LYS A 238 -13.20 -8.59 -9.21
N ILE A 239 -13.45 -7.79 -10.25
CA ILE A 239 -14.31 -6.59 -10.16
C ILE A 239 -15.72 -6.97 -9.72
N GLU A 240 -16.28 -8.03 -10.31
CA GLU A 240 -17.59 -8.57 -9.92
C GLU A 240 -17.60 -9.04 -8.47
N TRP A 241 -16.57 -9.81 -8.06
CA TRP A 241 -16.45 -10.28 -6.68
C TRP A 241 -16.43 -9.11 -5.70
N ILE A 242 -15.60 -8.10 -5.95
CA ILE A 242 -15.48 -6.91 -5.11
C ILE A 242 -16.82 -6.19 -4.97
N LYS A 243 -17.54 -6.00 -6.08
CA LYS A 243 -18.85 -5.35 -6.08
C LYS A 243 -19.89 -6.09 -5.22
N ASN A 244 -19.81 -7.41 -5.18
CA ASN A 244 -20.81 -8.26 -4.51
C ASN A 244 -20.47 -8.59 -3.05
N HIS A 245 -19.19 -8.45 -2.64
CA HIS A 245 -18.73 -8.88 -1.32
C HIS A 245 -18.21 -7.74 -0.43
N LEU A 246 -17.68 -6.66 -1.01
CA LEU A 246 -17.23 -5.52 -0.22
C LEU A 246 -18.39 -4.58 0.08
N ASP A 247 -18.42 -4.06 1.31
CA ASP A 247 -19.42 -3.09 1.70
C ASP A 247 -19.17 -1.75 0.98
N LYS A 248 -20.25 -1.00 0.70
CA LYS A 248 -20.15 0.29 0.00
C LYS A 248 -19.24 1.29 0.75
N LYS A 249 -19.18 1.20 2.08
CA LYS A 249 -18.42 2.13 2.92
C LYS A 249 -16.91 1.93 2.77
N GLU A 250 -16.50 0.69 2.58
CA GLU A 250 -15.14 0.26 2.27
C GLU A 250 -14.74 0.76 0.90
N LEU A 251 -15.56 0.47 -0.11
CA LEU A 251 -15.36 0.89 -1.50
C LEU A 251 -15.14 2.39 -1.66
N LEU A 252 -15.77 3.21 -0.82
CA LEU A 252 -15.60 4.68 -0.84
C LEU A 252 -14.19 5.13 -0.43
N THR A 253 -13.45 4.32 0.31
CA THR A 253 -12.09 4.66 0.77
C THR A 253 -11.01 3.84 0.10
N GLY A 254 -11.38 2.73 -0.53
CA GLY A 254 -10.42 1.76 -1.03
C GLY A 254 -11.08 0.46 -1.42
N PHE A 255 -10.31 -0.49 -1.93
CA PHE A 255 -10.80 -1.82 -2.29
C PHE A 255 -9.65 -2.81 -2.28
N SER A 256 -8.82 -2.67 -1.26
CA SER A 256 -7.64 -3.49 -1.09
C SER A 256 -7.98 -4.99 -1.11
N ASP A 257 -7.22 -5.74 -1.89
CA ASP A 257 -7.34 -7.19 -2.02
C ASP A 257 -6.63 -7.97 -0.91
N MET A 258 -6.47 -7.36 0.27
CA MET A 258 -5.85 -8.02 1.42
C MET A 258 -6.59 -9.29 1.83
N GLN A 259 -7.89 -9.42 1.54
CA GLN A 259 -8.59 -10.69 1.72
C GLN A 259 -8.33 -11.62 0.54
N ILE A 260 -7.77 -12.81 0.85
CA ILE A 260 -7.30 -13.77 -0.15
C ILE A 260 -8.39 -14.28 -1.09
N ASP A 261 -9.65 -14.32 -0.64
CA ASP A 261 -10.75 -14.96 -1.38
C ASP A 261 -11.03 -14.30 -2.74
N SER A 262 -10.84 -12.98 -2.85
CA SER A 262 -11.00 -12.27 -4.13
C SER A 262 -9.99 -12.72 -5.18
N GLU A 263 -8.76 -13.03 -4.75
CA GLU A 263 -7.68 -13.50 -5.61
C GLU A 263 -7.81 -14.98 -5.95
N VAL A 264 -8.32 -15.78 -5.00
CA VAL A 264 -8.68 -17.18 -5.27
C VAL A 264 -9.74 -17.23 -6.36
N TYR A 265 -10.83 -16.48 -6.21
CA TYR A 265 -11.92 -16.44 -7.17
C TYR A 265 -11.45 -16.01 -8.56
N ALA A 266 -10.64 -14.95 -8.64
CA ALA A 266 -10.08 -14.48 -9.91
C ALA A 266 -9.16 -15.52 -10.57
N THR A 267 -8.34 -16.22 -9.76
CA THR A 267 -7.44 -17.27 -10.23
C THR A 267 -8.21 -18.47 -10.77
N GLU A 268 -9.26 -18.90 -10.08
CA GLU A 268 -10.15 -19.98 -10.53
C GLU A 268 -10.81 -19.62 -11.86
N LYS A 269 -11.31 -18.39 -12.01
CA LYS A 269 -11.90 -17.91 -13.26
C LYS A 269 -10.90 -17.84 -14.41
N MET A 270 -9.65 -17.49 -14.13
CA MET A 270 -8.57 -17.56 -15.11
C MET A 270 -8.36 -18.99 -15.63
N ILE A 271 -8.34 -19.97 -14.73
CA ILE A 271 -8.14 -21.40 -15.05
C ILE A 271 -9.37 -21.96 -15.79
N GLU A 272 -10.58 -21.64 -15.35
CA GLU A 272 -11.82 -22.04 -16.02
C GLU A 272 -11.87 -21.56 -17.46
N PHE A 273 -11.54 -20.27 -17.68
CA PHE A 273 -11.48 -19.69 -19.01
C PHE A 273 -10.50 -20.44 -19.92
N TYR A 274 -9.30 -20.73 -19.41
CA TYR A 274 -8.30 -21.51 -20.14
C TYR A 274 -8.82 -22.91 -20.50
N LYS A 275 -9.36 -23.65 -19.52
CA LYS A 275 -9.87 -25.02 -19.73
C LYS A 275 -10.95 -25.06 -20.81
N ALA A 276 -11.83 -24.07 -20.85
CA ALA A 276 -12.91 -23.95 -21.84
C ALA A 276 -12.42 -23.58 -23.26
N ASN A 277 -11.30 -22.85 -23.37
CA ASN A 277 -10.86 -22.24 -24.64
C ASN A 277 -9.53 -22.76 -25.19
N GLN A 278 -8.81 -23.64 -24.49
CA GLN A 278 -7.48 -24.16 -24.90
C GLN A 278 -7.43 -24.78 -26.30
N LYS A 279 -8.57 -25.25 -26.84
CA LYS A 279 -8.66 -25.80 -28.20
C LYS A 279 -8.94 -24.74 -29.27
N ASN A 280 -9.39 -23.55 -28.85
CA ASN A 280 -9.85 -22.50 -29.75
C ASN A 280 -8.70 -21.62 -30.25
N TRP A 281 -7.58 -21.56 -29.50
CA TRP A 281 -6.49 -20.62 -29.76
C TRP A 281 -5.13 -21.29 -29.86
N LYS A 282 -4.23 -20.67 -30.65
CA LYS A 282 -2.81 -21.05 -30.68
C LYS A 282 -2.14 -20.55 -29.41
N LEU A 283 -1.48 -21.47 -28.69
CA LEU A 283 -0.86 -21.19 -27.40
C LEU A 283 0.66 -21.08 -27.54
N HIS A 284 1.25 -20.10 -26.88
CA HIS A 284 2.70 -20.04 -26.66
C HIS A 284 3.12 -21.12 -25.64
N GLY A 285 4.34 -21.63 -25.75
CA GLY A 285 4.87 -22.66 -24.83
C GLY A 285 4.81 -22.23 -23.37
N ASP A 286 5.20 -20.98 -23.08
CA ASP A 286 5.14 -20.43 -21.72
C ASP A 286 3.71 -20.31 -21.18
N THR A 287 2.72 -20.03 -22.03
CA THR A 287 1.31 -19.98 -21.62
C THR A 287 0.81 -21.39 -21.28
N GLN A 288 1.15 -22.38 -22.09
CA GLN A 288 0.83 -23.78 -21.79
C GLN A 288 1.48 -24.24 -20.48
N LYS A 289 2.77 -23.92 -20.29
CA LYS A 289 3.51 -24.21 -19.07
C LYS A 289 2.83 -23.57 -17.86
N TYR A 290 2.60 -22.26 -17.90
CA TYR A 290 1.94 -21.51 -16.83
C TYR A 290 0.60 -22.14 -16.43
N PHE A 291 -0.31 -22.37 -17.38
CA PHE A 291 -1.61 -22.95 -17.06
C PHE A 291 -1.51 -24.41 -16.60
N SER A 292 -0.56 -25.19 -17.11
CA SER A 292 -0.35 -26.57 -16.63
C SER A 292 0.08 -26.59 -15.15
N GLU A 293 0.92 -25.65 -14.73
CA GLU A 293 1.37 -25.51 -13.34
C GLU A 293 0.25 -24.95 -12.46
N MET A 294 -0.49 -23.92 -12.91
CA MET A 294 -1.64 -23.38 -12.18
C MET A 294 -2.77 -24.39 -11.99
N ILE A 295 -3.05 -25.23 -13.00
CA ILE A 295 -4.01 -26.33 -12.89
C ILE A 295 -3.53 -27.35 -11.84
N ARG A 296 -2.24 -27.68 -11.83
CA ARG A 296 -1.65 -28.59 -10.84
C ARG A 296 -1.76 -28.03 -9.42
N ILE A 297 -1.49 -26.73 -9.24
CA ILE A 297 -1.69 -26.03 -7.97
C ILE A 297 -3.16 -26.12 -7.55
N ALA A 298 -4.09 -25.84 -8.46
CA ALA A 298 -5.53 -25.86 -8.19
C ALA A 298 -6.06 -27.25 -7.81
N GLU A 299 -5.72 -28.28 -8.58
CA GLU A 299 -6.20 -29.65 -8.38
C GLU A 299 -5.64 -30.29 -7.09
N ASN A 300 -4.58 -29.73 -6.52
CA ASN A 300 -4.04 -30.14 -5.21
C ASN A 300 -4.50 -29.24 -4.06
N GLY A 301 -5.44 -28.32 -4.29
CA GLY A 301 -5.97 -27.42 -3.25
C GLY A 301 -4.96 -26.39 -2.75
N LYS A 302 -3.96 -26.03 -3.57
CA LYS A 302 -2.82 -25.17 -3.18
C LYS A 302 -2.93 -23.71 -3.63
N ILE A 303 -4.09 -23.27 -4.12
CA ILE A 303 -4.29 -21.90 -4.62
C ILE A 303 -3.99 -20.85 -3.54
N LYS A 304 -4.51 -21.03 -2.32
CA LYS A 304 -4.29 -20.07 -1.22
C LYS A 304 -2.80 -19.97 -0.82
N ASP A 305 -2.13 -21.13 -0.70
CA ASP A 305 -0.70 -21.19 -0.41
C ASP A 305 0.14 -20.52 -1.50
N HIS A 306 -0.21 -20.75 -2.77
CA HIS A 306 0.41 -20.10 -3.93
C HIS A 306 0.24 -18.58 -3.91
N ILE A 307 -1.00 -18.10 -3.70
CA ILE A 307 -1.30 -16.67 -3.62
C ILE A 307 -0.54 -16.00 -2.45
N TYR A 308 -0.44 -16.68 -1.32
CA TYR A 308 0.30 -16.19 -0.15
C TYR A 308 1.79 -16.01 -0.46
N GLU A 309 2.42 -16.96 -1.15
CA GLU A 309 3.80 -16.79 -1.63
C GLU A 309 3.92 -15.68 -2.68
N LYS A 310 3.06 -15.71 -3.70
CA LYS A 310 3.01 -14.74 -4.79
C LYS A 310 2.97 -13.29 -4.31
N PHE A 311 2.23 -13.04 -3.24
CA PHE A 311 2.12 -11.71 -2.64
C PHE A 311 3.07 -11.48 -1.46
N HIS A 312 4.18 -12.20 -1.42
CA HIS A 312 5.25 -12.05 -0.42
C HIS A 312 4.74 -12.11 1.02
N LYS A 313 3.73 -12.95 1.29
CA LYS A 313 3.06 -13.08 2.59
C LYS A 313 2.26 -11.86 3.05
N ILE A 314 2.10 -10.85 2.19
CA ILE A 314 1.38 -9.61 2.48
C ILE A 314 -0.07 -9.74 1.96
N ILE A 315 -0.76 -10.74 2.51
CA ILE A 315 -2.18 -11.00 2.28
C ILE A 315 -2.75 -11.72 3.50
N ASN A 316 -4.03 -11.49 3.81
CA ASN A 316 -4.70 -12.09 4.96
C ASN A 316 -5.03 -13.56 4.68
N TYR A 317 -4.14 -14.44 5.14
CA TYR A 317 -4.31 -15.88 5.15
C TYR A 317 -3.76 -16.44 6.48
N PRO A 318 -4.60 -16.58 7.51
CA PRO A 318 -4.15 -16.96 8.86
C PRO A 318 -3.34 -18.26 8.91
N GLU A 319 -3.65 -19.21 8.04
CA GLU A 319 -2.97 -20.50 7.95
C GLU A 319 -1.65 -20.44 7.14
N GLY A 320 -1.41 -19.34 6.41
CA GLY A 320 -0.33 -19.24 5.41
C GLY A 320 1.07 -19.48 5.95
N GLU A 321 1.37 -18.95 7.14
CA GLU A 321 2.69 -19.15 7.75
C GLU A 321 2.92 -20.63 8.14
N ALA A 322 1.88 -21.32 8.60
CA ALA A 322 1.96 -22.75 8.95
C ALA A 322 2.06 -23.64 7.71
N GLN A 323 1.50 -23.23 6.57
CA GLN A 323 1.51 -23.98 5.32
C GLN A 323 2.79 -23.78 4.48
N GLN A 324 3.62 -22.79 4.80
CA GLN A 324 4.76 -22.40 3.96
C GLN A 324 5.70 -23.57 3.64
N GLY A 325 6.13 -24.33 4.66
CA GLY A 325 7.04 -25.46 4.46
C GLY A 325 6.43 -26.57 3.60
N ASN A 326 5.14 -26.85 3.79
CA ASN A 326 4.40 -27.82 2.98
C ASN A 326 4.32 -27.36 1.51
N TYR A 327 4.02 -26.08 1.28
CA TYR A 327 3.92 -25.53 -0.07
C TYR A 327 5.28 -25.46 -0.78
N THR A 328 6.36 -25.11 -0.09
CA THR A 328 7.72 -25.18 -0.64
C THR A 328 8.06 -26.60 -1.10
N GLN A 329 7.77 -27.61 -0.26
CA GLN A 329 8.00 -29.00 -0.64
C GLN A 329 7.13 -29.42 -1.83
N PHE A 330 5.85 -29.02 -1.85
CA PHE A 330 4.95 -29.26 -2.98
C PHE A 330 5.51 -28.70 -4.29
N LYS A 331 6.04 -27.47 -4.30
CA LYS A 331 6.63 -26.88 -5.52
C LYS A 331 7.83 -27.69 -6.02
N ILE A 332 8.67 -28.20 -5.12
CA ILE A 332 9.81 -29.06 -5.47
C ILE A 332 9.32 -30.38 -6.05
N ASP A 333 8.42 -31.07 -5.35
CA ASP A 333 7.90 -32.39 -5.73
C ASP A 333 7.11 -32.35 -7.04
N LYS A 334 6.49 -31.21 -7.33
CA LYS A 334 5.64 -30.97 -8.49
C LYS A 334 6.26 -30.06 -9.53
N ASP A 335 7.55 -29.74 -9.44
CA ASP A 335 8.29 -28.91 -10.40
C ASP A 335 7.49 -27.65 -10.82
N VAL A 336 7.00 -26.91 -9.84
CA VAL A 336 6.27 -25.65 -10.06
C VAL A 336 7.27 -24.51 -10.11
N SER A 337 7.25 -23.74 -11.19
CA SER A 337 8.21 -22.66 -11.43
C SER A 337 7.80 -21.36 -10.75
N GLU A 338 8.79 -20.50 -10.48
CA GLU A 338 8.59 -19.15 -9.95
C GLU A 338 7.85 -18.23 -10.93
N ASP A 339 7.81 -18.56 -12.22
CA ASP A 339 7.08 -17.80 -13.25
C ASP A 339 5.57 -17.70 -12.94
N THR A 340 5.04 -18.63 -12.14
CA THR A 340 3.63 -18.62 -11.71
C THR A 340 3.30 -17.46 -10.76
N ASN A 341 4.30 -16.88 -10.10
CA ASN A 341 4.16 -15.77 -9.15
C ASN A 341 3.96 -14.41 -9.83
N GLU A 342 3.97 -14.34 -11.17
CA GLU A 342 3.81 -13.06 -11.86
C GLU A 342 2.41 -12.43 -11.66
N ILE A 343 2.39 -11.13 -11.41
CA ILE A 343 1.17 -10.33 -11.29
C ILE A 343 0.79 -9.80 -12.68
N PHE A 344 -0.29 -10.34 -13.24
CA PHE A 344 -0.68 -10.03 -14.63
C PHE A 344 -1.57 -8.81 -14.79
N TYR A 345 -2.21 -8.33 -13.72
CA TYR A 345 -3.07 -7.17 -13.80
C TYR A 345 -3.18 -6.42 -12.47
N LYS A 346 -3.60 -5.17 -12.56
CA LYS A 346 -4.10 -4.35 -11.45
C LYS A 346 -5.42 -3.72 -11.86
N ILE A 347 -6.34 -3.57 -10.91
CA ILE A 347 -7.58 -2.82 -11.08
C ILE A 347 -7.50 -1.54 -10.27
N PHE A 348 -7.92 -0.42 -10.84
CA PHE A 348 -7.70 0.90 -10.24
C PHE A 348 -8.83 1.91 -10.54
N TYR A 349 -9.03 2.84 -9.61
CA TYR A 349 -9.79 4.07 -9.88
C TYR A 349 -8.83 5.23 -10.05
N LYS A 350 -9.06 6.04 -11.09
CA LYS A 350 -8.44 7.36 -11.20
C LYS A 350 -9.19 8.35 -10.32
N LEU A 351 -8.43 9.26 -9.73
CA LEU A 351 -8.95 10.32 -8.89
C LEU A 351 -8.74 11.65 -9.62
N ASP A 352 -9.83 12.25 -10.09
CA ASP A 352 -9.83 13.53 -10.80
C ASP A 352 -9.29 14.69 -9.94
#